data_AF-A0A445EIK1-F1
#
_entry.id   AF-A0A445EIK1-F1
#
_cell.length_a   1.000
_cell.length_b   1.000
_cell.length_c   1.000
_cell.angle_alpha   90.00
_cell.angle_beta   90.00
_cell.angle_gamma   90.00
#
_symmetry.space_group_name_H-M   'P 1'
#
loop_
_entity.id
_entity.type
_entity.pdbx_description
1 polymer ?
#
loop_
_entity_poly.entity_id
_entity_poly.type
_entity_poly.pdbx_seq_one_letter_code
_entity_poly.pdbx_strand_id
1 'polypeptide(L)'
;MLISLRISLLSLLLFSSLLFISSPILAKSRYPVSDAEVRQKKLQCYTDIDSGIWGWQCKSSNIARENCALRCLSPSCYELIYESDPLEEGEKDFIRGQEYKYCMHRLSLGESLEGVKGAFDH
;
A
#
# COMPACT_ATOMS: atom_id res chain seq x y z
N MET A 1 -24.23 41.35 -8.12
CA MET A 1 -22.92 40.93 -7.57
C MET A 1 -23.02 39.93 -6.41
N LEU A 2 -23.77 40.24 -5.33
CA LEU A 2 -23.91 39.33 -4.17
C LEU A 2 -24.51 37.95 -4.49
N ILE A 3 -25.46 37.88 -5.43
CA ILE A 3 -26.12 36.62 -5.82
C ILE A 3 -25.13 35.69 -6.56
N SER A 4 -24.37 36.22 -7.54
CA SER A 4 -23.33 35.44 -8.23
C SER A 4 -22.21 34.97 -7.30
N LEU A 5 -21.85 35.77 -6.29
CA LEU A 5 -20.84 35.38 -5.29
C LEU A 5 -21.33 34.21 -4.42
N ARG A 6 -22.61 34.24 -4.00
CA ARG A 6 -23.23 33.14 -3.24
C ARG A 6 -23.32 31.85 -4.07
N ILE A 7 -23.69 31.96 -5.35
CA ILE A 7 -23.75 30.81 -6.27
C ILE A 7 -22.35 30.21 -6.47
N SER A 8 -21.32 31.05 -6.65
CA SER A 8 -19.93 30.60 -6.80
C SER A 8 -19.36 29.93 -5.54
N LEU A 9 -19.75 30.40 -4.35
CA LEU A 9 -19.34 29.78 -3.08
C LEU A 9 -20.04 28.43 -2.88
N LEU A 10 -21.34 28.35 -3.20
CA LEU A 10 -22.10 27.10 -3.13
C LEU A 10 -21.54 26.04 -4.09
N SER A 11 -21.16 26.43 -5.31
CA SER A 11 -20.53 25.52 -6.26
C SER A 11 -19.17 25.01 -5.77
N LEU A 12 -18.34 25.88 -5.17
CA LEU A 12 -17.03 25.50 -4.64
C LEU A 12 -17.16 24.51 -3.46
N LEU A 13 -18.13 24.73 -2.58
CA LEU A 13 -18.43 23.83 -1.47
C LEU A 13 -18.94 22.45 -1.95
N LEU A 14 -19.80 22.43 -2.96
CA LEU A 14 -20.26 21.19 -3.59
C LEU A 14 -19.10 20.41 -4.24
N PHE A 15 -18.22 21.07 -4.99
CA PHE A 15 -17.04 20.42 -5.57
C PHE A 15 -16.09 19.86 -4.50
N SER A 16 -15.85 20.61 -3.41
CA SER A 16 -15.03 20.13 -2.30
C SER A 16 -15.64 18.89 -1.64
N SER A 17 -16.97 18.87 -1.42
CA SER A 17 -17.66 17.72 -0.83
C SER A 17 -17.58 16.44 -1.70
N LEU A 18 -17.59 16.58 -3.03
CA LEU A 18 -17.49 15.43 -3.95
C LEU A 18 -16.09 14.79 -3.93
N LEU A 19 -15.03 15.58 -3.70
CA LEU A 19 -13.66 15.07 -3.58
C LEU A 19 -13.45 14.24 -2.30
N PHE A 20 -14.18 14.53 -1.22
CA PHE A 20 -14.07 13.78 0.05
C PHE A 20 -14.82 12.43 0.04
N ILE A 21 -15.77 12.21 -0.87
CA ILE A 21 -16.60 10.99 -0.91
C ILE A 21 -15.90 9.85 -1.69
N SER A 22 -14.83 10.14 -2.42
CA SER A 22 -14.14 9.19 -3.29
C SER A 22 -13.14 8.29 -2.55
N SER A 23 -13.47 7.86 -1.34
CA SER A 23 -12.80 6.70 -0.74
C SER A 23 -13.58 5.46 -1.14
N PRO A 24 -13.09 4.61 -2.07
CA PRO A 24 -13.73 3.33 -2.28
C PRO A 24 -13.57 2.52 -0.99
N ILE A 25 -14.61 2.49 -0.15
CA ILE A 25 -14.74 1.48 0.89
C ILE A 25 -15.08 0.19 0.14
N LEU A 26 -14.07 -0.40 -0.49
CA LEU A 26 -14.18 -1.74 -1.05
C LEU A 26 -14.38 -2.66 0.15
N ALA A 27 -15.62 -3.08 0.37
CA ALA A 27 -15.96 -4.08 1.37
C ALA A 27 -15.13 -5.33 1.06
N LYS A 28 -13.98 -5.45 1.72
CA LYS A 28 -13.02 -6.50 1.42
C LYS A 28 -13.61 -7.79 1.97
N SER A 29 -13.99 -8.68 1.05
CA SER A 29 -14.40 -10.02 1.41
C SER A 29 -13.25 -10.69 2.17
N ARG A 30 -13.56 -11.34 3.30
CA ARG A 30 -12.59 -11.97 4.21
C ARG A 30 -12.22 -13.36 3.69
N TYR A 31 -11.51 -13.41 2.58
CA TYR A 31 -10.94 -14.63 2.05
C TYR A 31 -9.42 -14.51 2.06
N PRO A 32 -8.70 -15.64 2.25
CA PRO A 32 -7.25 -15.62 2.24
C PRO A 32 -6.76 -15.17 0.86
N VAL A 33 -5.90 -14.16 0.83
CA VAL A 33 -5.26 -13.72 -0.42
C VAL A 33 -4.44 -14.86 -1.01
N SER A 34 -4.59 -15.11 -2.31
CA SER A 34 -3.80 -16.12 -3.02
C SER A 34 -2.47 -15.53 -3.51
N ASP A 35 -1.45 -16.38 -3.66
CA ASP A 35 -0.15 -15.98 -4.22
C ASP A 35 -0.27 -15.35 -5.62
N ALA A 36 -1.21 -15.84 -6.43
CA ALA A 36 -1.49 -15.28 -7.75
C ALA A 36 -2.02 -13.84 -7.65
N GLU A 37 -2.94 -13.59 -6.72
CA GLU A 37 -3.48 -12.24 -6.47
C GLU A 37 -2.39 -11.30 -5.94
N VAL A 38 -1.55 -11.76 -5.01
CA VAL A 38 -0.39 -11.00 -4.50
C VAL A 38 0.56 -10.64 -5.64
N ARG A 39 0.91 -11.61 -6.49
CA ARG A 39 1.80 -11.39 -7.64
C ARG A 39 1.19 -10.39 -8.61
N GLN A 40 -0.09 -10.50 -8.92
CA GLN A 40 -0.78 -9.57 -9.82
C GLN A 40 -0.79 -8.14 -9.25
N LYS A 41 -1.12 -7.99 -7.96
CA LYS A 41 -1.10 -6.67 -7.28
C LYS A 41 0.30 -6.07 -7.25
N LYS A 42 1.32 -6.89 -7.03
CA LYS A 42 2.72 -6.43 -7.06
C LYS A 42 3.13 -5.92 -8.45
N LEU A 43 2.68 -6.59 -9.53
CA LEU A 43 2.88 -6.10 -10.90
C LEU A 43 2.18 -4.76 -11.17
N GLN A 44 0.97 -4.57 -10.61
CA GLN A 44 0.29 -3.27 -10.66
C GLN A 44 1.09 -2.20 -9.92
N CYS A 45 1.60 -2.50 -8.72
CA CYS A 45 2.48 -1.59 -7.98
C CYS A 45 3.72 -1.19 -8.77
N TYR A 46 4.38 -2.12 -9.46
CA TYR A 46 5.51 -1.75 -10.33
C TYR A 46 5.09 -0.83 -11.47
N THR A 47 3.95 -1.08 -12.10
CA THR A 47 3.42 -0.24 -13.18
C THR A 47 3.19 1.19 -12.68
N ASP A 48 2.58 1.32 -11.50
CA ASP A 48 2.32 2.60 -10.86
C ASP A 48 3.62 3.31 -10.48
N ILE A 49 4.61 2.61 -9.92
CA ILE A 49 5.93 3.18 -9.61
C ILE A 49 6.62 3.67 -10.88
N ASP A 50 6.60 2.88 -11.96
CA ASP A 50 7.27 3.19 -13.21
C ASP A 50 6.64 4.41 -13.90
N SER A 51 5.32 4.61 -13.72
CA SER A 51 4.58 5.80 -14.17
C SER A 51 5.06 7.10 -13.51
N GLY A 52 5.74 7.02 -12.36
CA GLY A 52 6.34 8.16 -11.66
C GLY A 52 5.47 8.77 -10.56
N ILE A 53 4.23 8.28 -10.34
CA ILE A 53 3.34 8.82 -9.29
C ILE A 53 3.86 8.58 -7.86
N TRP A 54 4.76 7.61 -7.68
CA TRP A 54 5.40 7.30 -6.39
C TRP A 54 6.65 8.16 -6.10
N GLY A 55 7.02 9.07 -7.00
CA GLY A 55 8.19 9.94 -6.85
C GLY A 55 9.51 9.33 -7.34
N TRP A 56 10.51 10.19 -7.55
CA TRP A 56 11.79 9.81 -8.16
C TRP A 56 12.59 8.82 -7.30
N GLN A 57 12.44 8.90 -5.98
CA GLN A 57 13.13 8.02 -5.03
C GLN A 57 12.77 6.54 -5.25
N CYS A 58 11.54 6.22 -5.66
CA CYS A 58 11.15 4.84 -5.97
C CYS A 58 11.77 4.31 -7.27
N LYS A 59 12.48 5.15 -8.02
CA LYS A 59 13.16 4.80 -9.28
C LYS A 59 14.68 4.97 -9.20
N SER A 60 15.23 5.33 -8.03
CA SER A 60 16.66 5.60 -7.88
C SER A 60 17.52 4.34 -7.97
N SER A 61 16.97 3.17 -7.66
CA SER A 61 17.63 1.86 -7.75
C SER A 61 16.60 0.73 -7.81
N ASN A 62 17.05 -0.49 -8.12
CA ASN A 62 16.19 -1.68 -8.09
C ASN A 62 15.64 -1.93 -6.68
N ILE A 63 16.48 -1.77 -5.65
CA ILE A 63 16.05 -1.97 -4.27
C ILE A 63 15.08 -0.88 -3.78
N ALA A 64 15.26 0.38 -4.22
CA ALA A 64 14.30 1.43 -3.91
C ALA A 64 12.94 1.16 -4.57
N ARG A 65 12.95 0.67 -5.82
CA ARG A 65 11.74 0.21 -6.52
C ARG A 65 11.06 -0.94 -5.79
N GLU A 66 11.84 -1.88 -5.26
CA GLU A 66 11.32 -3.02 -4.50
C GLU A 66 10.68 -2.59 -3.16
N ASN A 67 11.37 -1.77 -2.37
CA ASN A 67 10.82 -1.22 -1.12
C ASN A 67 9.51 -0.45 -1.37
N CYS A 68 9.45 0.38 -2.41
CA CYS A 68 8.22 1.07 -2.78
C CYS A 68 7.12 0.09 -3.24
N ALA A 69 7.47 -0.98 -3.97
CA ALA A 69 6.50 -1.98 -4.39
C ALA A 69 5.92 -2.76 -3.21
N LEU A 70 6.73 -3.09 -2.19
CA LEU A 70 6.27 -3.68 -0.95
C LEU A 70 5.31 -2.73 -0.22
N ARG A 71 5.69 -1.46 -0.05
CA ARG A 71 4.80 -0.46 0.59
C ARG A 71 3.49 -0.27 -0.17
N CYS A 72 3.53 -0.25 -1.50
CA CYS A 72 2.33 -0.19 -2.34
C CYS A 72 1.43 -1.41 -2.14
N LEU A 73 2.02 -2.60 -2.11
CA LEU A 73 1.30 -3.87 -2.03
C LEU A 73 0.54 -4.02 -0.71
N SER A 74 1.15 -3.60 0.41
CA SER A 74 0.48 -3.47 1.70
C SER A 74 1.24 -2.49 2.61
N PRO A 75 0.73 -1.27 2.80
CA PRO A 75 1.36 -0.30 3.70
C PRO A 75 1.54 -0.84 5.12
N SER A 76 0.49 -1.46 5.69
CA SER A 76 0.53 -1.99 7.06
C SER A 76 1.55 -3.11 7.25
N CYS A 77 1.70 -4.01 6.27
CA CYS A 77 2.70 -5.08 6.37
C CYS A 77 4.12 -4.55 6.12
N TYR A 78 4.28 -3.53 5.28
CA TYR A 78 5.58 -2.88 5.09
C TYR A 78 6.03 -2.16 6.36
N GLU A 79 5.14 -1.40 6.99
CA GLU A 79 5.39 -0.72 8.27
C GLU A 79 5.82 -1.71 9.35
N LEU A 80 5.12 -2.84 9.46
CA LEU A 80 5.44 -3.86 10.45
C LEU A 80 6.81 -4.52 10.21
N ILE A 81 7.11 -4.88 8.95
CA ILE A 81 8.22 -5.78 8.62
C ILE A 81 9.49 -5.02 8.20
N TYR A 82 9.37 -3.98 7.39
CA TYR A 82 10.50 -3.33 6.70
C TYR A 82 10.71 -1.85 7.04
N GLU A 83 9.73 -1.11 7.58
CA GLU A 83 9.91 0.36 7.75
C GLU A 83 11.10 0.73 8.65
N SER A 84 11.33 -0.03 9.72
CA SER A 84 12.48 0.19 10.62
C SER A 84 13.82 -0.17 9.99
N ASP A 85 13.82 -1.07 9.01
CA ASP A 85 15.00 -1.67 8.40
C ASP A 85 14.69 -2.04 6.94
N PRO A 86 14.66 -1.07 6.00
CA PRO A 86 14.29 -1.32 4.61
C PRO A 86 15.27 -2.26 3.91
N LEU A 87 14.82 -2.91 2.84
CA LEU A 87 15.70 -3.81 2.10
C LEU A 87 16.93 -3.08 1.54
N GLU A 88 18.10 -3.72 1.66
CA GLU A 88 19.37 -3.22 1.14
C GLU A 88 19.80 -3.93 -0.16
N GLU A 89 20.68 -3.28 -0.94
CA GLU A 89 21.18 -3.86 -2.20
C GLU A 89 22.02 -5.12 -1.91
N GLY A 90 21.65 -6.24 -2.54
CA GLY A 90 22.32 -7.52 -2.34
C GLY A 90 21.85 -8.32 -1.11
N GLU A 91 20.90 -7.80 -0.34
CA GLU A 91 20.33 -8.50 0.80
C GLU A 91 19.55 -9.74 0.37
N LYS A 92 19.68 -10.84 1.14
CA LYS A 92 18.87 -12.04 0.97
C LYS A 92 17.75 -12.07 2.00
N ASP A 93 16.57 -11.67 1.57
CA ASP A 93 15.40 -11.62 2.44
C ASP A 93 14.58 -12.92 2.40
N PHE A 94 14.96 -13.90 3.22
CA PHE A 94 14.22 -15.15 3.35
C PHE A 94 13.16 -15.08 4.45
N ILE A 95 13.55 -14.70 5.68
CA ILE A 95 12.69 -14.77 6.86
C ILE A 95 11.64 -13.66 6.84
N ARG A 96 12.05 -12.40 6.68
CA ARG A 96 11.11 -11.26 6.67
C ARG A 96 10.18 -11.32 5.45
N GLY A 97 10.69 -11.84 4.33
CA GLY A 97 9.87 -12.17 3.16
C GLY A 97 8.75 -13.19 3.45
N GLN A 98 8.95 -14.16 4.34
CA GLN A 98 7.87 -15.06 4.80
C GLN A 98 6.92 -14.34 5.76
N GLU A 99 7.44 -13.56 6.70
CA GLU A 99 6.64 -12.76 7.63
C GLU A 99 5.72 -11.78 6.90
N TYR A 100 6.22 -11.14 5.85
CA TYR A 100 5.44 -10.23 5.02
C TYR A 100 4.30 -10.96 4.30
N LYS A 101 4.54 -12.15 3.76
CA LYS A 101 3.47 -12.99 3.17
C LYS A 101 2.45 -13.43 4.22
N TYR A 102 2.92 -13.85 5.38
CA TYR A 102 2.06 -14.23 6.50
C TYR A 102 1.21 -13.05 6.99
N CYS A 103 1.81 -11.86 7.08
CA CYS A 103 1.12 -10.60 7.38
C CYS A 103 -0.02 -10.35 6.39
N MET A 104 0.24 -10.42 5.09
CA MET A 104 -0.77 -10.20 4.06
C MET A 104 -1.91 -11.23 4.15
N HIS A 105 -1.60 -12.48 4.47
CA HIS A 105 -2.60 -13.53 4.69
C HIS A 105 -3.51 -13.20 5.88
N ARG A 106 -2.94 -12.92 7.05
CA ARG A 106 -3.67 -12.50 8.27
C ARG A 106 -4.54 -11.27 8.00
N LEU A 107 -3.96 -10.25 7.35
CA LEU A 107 -4.66 -9.01 7.01
C LEU A 107 -5.85 -9.26 6.08
N SER A 108 -5.72 -10.18 5.11
CA SER A 108 -6.83 -10.53 4.20
C SER A 108 -8.00 -11.24 4.90
N LEU A 109 -7.72 -11.96 5.99
CA LEU A 109 -8.73 -12.58 6.84
C LEU A 109 -9.34 -11.58 7.86
N GLY A 110 -8.76 -10.39 7.99
CA GLY A 110 -9.15 -9.40 8.99
C GLY A 110 -8.68 -9.76 10.40
N GLU A 111 -7.62 -10.56 10.51
CA GLU A 111 -7.04 -10.98 11.78
C GLU A 111 -6.00 -9.96 12.29
N SER A 112 -5.70 -10.02 13.59
CA SER A 112 -4.65 -9.20 14.21
C SER A 112 -3.28 -9.53 13.61
N LEU A 113 -2.44 -8.50 13.47
CA LEU A 113 -1.05 -8.62 13.02
C LEU A 113 -0.05 -8.77 14.18
N GLU A 114 -0.54 -8.83 15.42
CA GLU A 114 0.30 -9.08 16.59
C GLU A 114 0.99 -10.45 16.48
N GLY A 115 2.29 -10.48 16.79
CA GLY A 115 3.12 -11.69 16.72
C GLY A 115 3.52 -12.14 15.31
N VAL A 116 3.22 -11.36 14.26
CA VAL A 116 3.64 -11.69 12.88
C VAL A 116 5.16 -11.49 12.68
N LYS A 117 5.71 -10.40 13.23
CA LYS A 117 7.16 -10.14 13.21
C LYS A 117 7.85 -11.04 14.24
N GLY A 118 8.89 -11.75 13.82
CA GLY A 118 9.59 -12.78 14.59
C GLY A 118 8.91 -14.16 14.56
N ALA A 119 7.84 -14.35 13.79
CA ALA A 119 7.10 -15.61 13.77
C ALA A 119 7.90 -16.79 13.20
N PHE A 120 8.95 -16.51 12.43
CA PHE A 120 9.80 -17.50 11.77
C PHE A 120 11.25 -17.49 12.25
N ASP A 121 11.54 -16.81 13.36
CA ASP A 121 12.84 -16.83 14.02
C ASP A 121 12.98 -18.16 14.78
N HIS A 122 13.52 -19.18 14.13
CA HIS A 122 13.76 -20.52 14.67
C HIS A 122 15.23 -20.92 14.56
#